data_AF-A0A3L6TN46-F1
#
_entry.id   AF-A0A3L6TN46-F1
#
_cell.length_a   1.000
_cell.length_b   1.000
_cell.length_c   1.000
_cell.angle_alpha   90.00
_cell.angle_beta   90.00
_cell.angle_gamma   90.00
#
_symmetry.space_group_name_H-M   'P 1'
#
loop_
_entity.id
_entity.type
_entity.pdbx_description
1 polymer ?
#
loop_
_entity_poly.entity_id
_entity_poly.type
_entity_poly.pdbx_seq_one_letter_code
_entity_poly.pdbx_strand_id
1 'polypeptide(L)'
;MALVEAKPAGASTSSSAAATELADPTFVVVLDGVETPIREGTLYGSSGGTVTVTAPGHISAEGLRSVLVRGGGGDGAGAGTTARFTLCGDAAAEGVGAVAFDRCGAARAEGAREVSAVRCRAAEVERAGKVTLERCRDARLRGGGAVRAARCRRADVESFGGARLARCKAARLDWCGTVEVEMCRAVDVTRCGAVTGERCRVVNAAGCGSVAVAHAEVNMLEEERQLQ
;
A
#
# COMPACT_ATOMS: atom_id res chain seq x y z
N MET A 1 -64.01 -40.72 29.13
CA MET A 1 -63.07 -40.27 30.18
C MET A 1 -61.67 -40.34 29.60
N ALA A 2 -60.90 -39.28 29.82
CA ALA A 2 -59.71 -38.90 29.08
C ALA A 2 -58.59 -39.96 29.05
N LEU A 3 -57.85 -39.98 27.96
CA LEU A 3 -56.39 -40.09 27.95
C LEU A 3 -55.84 -39.50 26.65
N VAL A 4 -54.88 -38.60 26.85
CA VAL A 4 -54.10 -37.79 25.91
C VAL A 4 -53.02 -38.65 25.26
N GLU A 5 -52.82 -38.55 23.94
CA GLU A 5 -51.59 -39.05 23.30
C GLU A 5 -51.01 -38.09 22.26
N ALA A 6 -49.79 -37.67 22.58
CA ALA A 6 -48.58 -37.52 21.77
C ALA A 6 -48.60 -36.76 20.42
N LYS A 7 -47.91 -35.61 20.46
CA LYS A 7 -47.38 -34.81 19.36
C LYS A 7 -46.37 -35.61 18.50
N PRO A 8 -46.46 -35.62 17.16
CA PRO A 8 -45.44 -36.25 16.33
C PRO A 8 -44.19 -35.37 16.20
N ALA A 9 -43.03 -36.02 16.32
CA ALA A 9 -41.71 -35.48 16.05
C ALA A 9 -41.53 -35.26 14.55
N GLY A 10 -41.52 -33.98 14.13
CA GLY A 10 -41.00 -33.59 12.82
C GLY A 10 -39.48 -33.59 12.89
N ALA A 11 -38.86 -34.60 12.29
CA ALA A 11 -37.42 -34.66 12.08
C ALA A 11 -37.01 -33.55 11.12
N SER A 12 -36.42 -32.47 11.65
CA SER A 12 -35.74 -31.48 10.85
C SER A 12 -34.47 -32.11 10.28
N THR A 13 -34.51 -32.44 8.99
CA THR A 13 -33.31 -32.71 8.19
C THR A 13 -32.50 -31.42 8.11
N SER A 14 -31.64 -31.18 9.10
CA SER A 14 -30.59 -30.17 8.99
C SER A 14 -29.56 -30.70 7.99
N SER A 15 -29.70 -30.28 6.74
CA SER A 15 -28.64 -30.34 5.74
C SER A 15 -27.36 -29.81 6.35
N SER A 16 -26.34 -30.66 6.46
CA SER A 16 -24.98 -30.28 6.82
C SER A 16 -24.43 -29.36 5.73
N ALA A 17 -24.67 -28.06 5.86
CA ALA A 17 -23.85 -27.06 5.22
C ALA A 17 -22.45 -27.23 5.81
N ALA A 18 -21.55 -27.75 4.99
CA ALA A 18 -20.14 -27.89 5.29
C ALA A 18 -19.67 -26.59 5.92
N ALA A 19 -19.28 -26.66 7.20
CA ALA A 19 -18.41 -25.65 7.77
C ALA A 19 -17.13 -25.73 6.94
N THR A 20 -17.00 -24.83 5.97
CA THR A 20 -15.69 -24.48 5.46
C THR A 20 -14.93 -24.01 6.69
N GLU A 21 -14.10 -24.88 7.27
CA GLU A 21 -13.04 -24.44 8.18
C GLU A 21 -12.33 -23.32 7.42
N LEU A 22 -12.59 -22.07 7.82
CA LEU A 22 -11.81 -20.94 7.38
C LEU A 22 -10.41 -21.20 7.92
N ALA A 23 -9.61 -21.91 7.14
CA ALA A 23 -8.22 -22.15 7.46
C ALA A 23 -7.58 -20.77 7.69
N ASP A 24 -6.97 -20.57 8.86
CA ASP A 24 -6.32 -19.32 9.19
C ASP A 24 -5.34 -18.93 8.09
N PRO A 25 -5.34 -17.64 7.67
CA PRO A 25 -4.49 -17.20 6.57
C PRO A 25 -3.03 -17.47 6.91
N THR A 26 -2.38 -18.27 6.07
CA THR A 26 -0.98 -18.65 6.26
C THR A 26 -0.11 -17.54 5.68
N PHE A 27 0.87 -17.05 6.43
CA PHE A 27 1.90 -16.16 5.90
C PHE A 27 3.08 -16.97 5.41
N VAL A 28 3.71 -16.54 4.32
CA VAL A 28 5.05 -17.00 3.95
C VAL A 28 6.02 -15.88 4.28
N VAL A 29 6.91 -16.14 5.22
CA VAL A 29 7.88 -15.16 5.71
C VAL A 29 9.26 -15.55 5.21
N VAL A 30 9.95 -14.64 4.54
CA VAL A 30 11.35 -14.82 4.14
C VAL A 30 12.23 -14.04 5.11
N LEU A 31 13.01 -14.76 5.89
CA LEU A 31 13.99 -14.22 6.84
C LEU A 31 15.35 -14.82 6.54
N ASP A 32 16.36 -13.97 6.40
CA ASP A 32 17.74 -14.39 6.13
C ASP A 32 17.88 -15.35 4.92
N GLY A 33 16.99 -15.20 3.92
CA GLY A 33 16.93 -16.04 2.72
C GLY A 33 16.16 -17.35 2.88
N VAL A 34 15.61 -17.64 4.05
CA VAL A 34 14.82 -18.84 4.32
C VAL A 34 13.33 -18.50 4.27
N GLU A 35 12.61 -19.14 3.36
CA GLU A 35 11.15 -19.04 3.31
C GLU A 35 10.52 -19.98 4.34
N THR A 36 9.72 -19.43 5.24
CA THR A 36 9.08 -20.15 6.33
C THR A 36 7.58 -19.87 6.31
N PRO A 37 6.71 -20.88 6.06
CA PRO A 37 5.28 -20.72 6.25
C PRO A 37 4.98 -20.65 7.75
N ILE A 38 4.21 -19.65 8.17
CA ILE A 38 3.80 -19.45 9.56
C ILE A 38 2.31 -19.13 9.65
N ARG A 39 1.62 -19.79 10.57
CA ARG A 39 0.22 -19.52 10.91
C ARG A 39 0.07 -18.84 12.26
N GLU A 40 0.98 -19.13 13.18
CA GLU A 40 1.00 -18.62 14.53
C GLU A 40 2.44 -18.66 15.08
N GLY A 41 2.68 -17.93 16.16
CA GLY A 41 3.97 -17.93 16.84
C GLY A 41 4.93 -16.84 16.36
N THR A 42 6.21 -17.02 16.67
CA THR A 42 7.27 -16.04 16.43
C THR A 42 8.48 -16.67 15.77
N LEU A 43 8.98 -16.05 14.72
CA LEU A 43 10.28 -16.32 14.11
C LEU A 43 11.29 -15.28 14.62
N TYR A 44 12.53 -15.72 14.78
CA TYR A 44 13.63 -14.88 15.24
C TYR A 44 14.64 -14.74 14.11
N GLY A 45 14.98 -13.50 13.76
CA GLY A 45 16.04 -13.21 12.80
C GLY A 45 17.42 -13.32 13.45
N SER A 46 18.43 -13.60 12.66
CA SER A 46 19.83 -13.69 13.12
C SER A 46 20.36 -12.40 13.77
N SER A 47 19.79 -11.24 13.43
CA SER A 47 20.15 -9.94 13.99
C SER A 47 19.40 -9.56 15.27
N GLY A 48 18.62 -10.47 15.86
CA GLY A 48 17.85 -10.24 17.09
C GLY A 48 16.47 -9.59 16.88
N GLY A 49 16.04 -9.36 15.64
CA GLY A 49 14.68 -8.94 15.32
C GLY A 49 13.69 -10.11 15.32
N THR A 50 12.40 -9.82 15.30
CA THR A 50 11.34 -10.84 15.37
C THR A 50 10.27 -10.64 14.31
N VAL A 51 9.64 -11.74 13.90
CA VAL A 51 8.38 -11.73 13.17
C VAL A 51 7.36 -12.53 13.96
N THR A 52 6.28 -11.90 14.38
CA THR A 52 5.24 -12.51 15.21
C THR A 52 3.90 -12.41 14.50
N VAL A 53 3.19 -13.53 14.42
CA VAL A 53 1.77 -13.51 14.07
C VAL A 53 1.00 -13.11 15.32
N THR A 54 0.42 -11.91 15.32
CA THR A 54 -0.22 -11.31 16.49
C THR A 54 -1.67 -11.76 16.67
N ALA A 55 -2.31 -12.15 15.58
CA ALA A 55 -3.66 -12.68 15.50
C ALA A 55 -3.84 -13.33 14.11
N PRO A 56 -4.88 -14.15 13.88
CA PRO A 56 -5.18 -14.69 12.55
C PRO A 56 -5.23 -13.58 11.50
N GLY A 57 -4.37 -13.66 10.48
CA GLY A 57 -4.28 -12.65 9.43
C GLY A 57 -3.53 -11.37 9.81
N HIS A 58 -2.92 -11.29 10.99
CA HIS A 58 -2.17 -10.12 11.42
C HIS A 58 -0.74 -10.51 11.79
N ILE A 59 0.24 -9.89 11.14
CA ILE A 59 1.66 -10.18 11.34
C ILE A 59 2.44 -8.89 11.59
N SER A 60 3.37 -8.95 12.54
CA SER A 60 4.24 -7.84 12.92
C SER A 60 5.70 -8.28 12.82
N ALA A 61 6.52 -7.46 12.19
CA ALA A 61 7.96 -7.65 12.02
C ALA A 61 8.71 -6.45 12.63
N GLU A 62 9.67 -6.71 13.50
CA GLU A 62 10.37 -5.68 14.27
C GLU A 62 11.89 -5.90 14.30
N GLY A 63 12.66 -4.84 14.04
CA GLY A 63 14.11 -4.82 14.26
C GLY A 63 14.91 -5.72 13.32
N LEU A 64 14.37 -6.05 12.15
CA LEU A 64 14.99 -6.96 11.19
C LEU A 64 15.83 -6.21 10.15
N ARG A 65 16.99 -6.77 9.78
CA ARG A 65 17.78 -6.20 8.68
C ARG A 65 17.06 -6.32 7.35
N SER A 66 16.47 -7.47 7.07
CA SER A 66 15.68 -7.73 5.87
C SER A 66 14.54 -8.70 6.19
N VAL A 67 13.35 -8.41 5.69
CA VAL A 67 12.17 -9.27 5.87
C VAL A 67 11.21 -9.09 4.71
N LEU A 68 10.67 -10.20 4.22
CA LEU A 68 9.57 -10.21 3.26
C LEU A 68 8.43 -11.04 3.85
N VAL A 69 7.22 -10.47 3.81
CA VAL A 69 5.99 -11.15 4.19
C VAL A 69 5.10 -11.26 2.98
N ARG A 70 4.73 -12.49 2.62
CA ARG A 70 3.70 -12.75 1.61
C ARG A 70 2.41 -13.18 2.30
N GLY A 71 1.32 -12.49 1.98
CA GLY A 71 -0.01 -12.89 2.41
C GLY A 71 -0.43 -14.17 1.69
N GLY A 72 -0.80 -15.22 2.42
CA GLY A 72 -1.40 -16.41 1.84
C GLY A 72 -2.92 -16.28 1.80
N GLY A 73 -3.45 -16.11 0.59
CA GLY A 73 -4.88 -16.12 0.32
C GLY A 73 -5.12 -16.02 -1.19
N GLY A 74 -5.40 -17.17 -1.81
CA GLY A 74 -5.67 -17.28 -3.24
C GLY A 74 -6.82 -16.38 -3.70
N ASP A 75 -6.69 -15.94 -4.95
CA ASP A 75 -7.71 -15.41 -5.88
C ASP A 75 -8.62 -14.24 -5.41
N GLY A 76 -8.33 -13.67 -4.24
CA GLY A 76 -9.05 -12.54 -3.64
C GLY A 76 -8.19 -11.66 -2.73
N ALA A 77 -6.88 -11.58 -3.04
CA ALA A 77 -5.87 -10.64 -2.54
C ALA A 77 -6.07 -10.15 -1.10
N GLY A 78 -5.70 -11.00 -0.13
CA GLY A 78 -5.32 -10.56 1.21
C GLY A 78 -6.32 -9.70 1.97
N ALA A 79 -7.61 -9.65 1.62
CA ALA A 79 -8.53 -8.60 2.05
C ALA A 79 -8.70 -8.46 3.58
N GLY A 80 -8.38 -9.50 4.35
CA GLY A 80 -8.34 -9.49 5.82
C GLY A 80 -6.94 -9.54 6.44
N THR A 81 -5.88 -9.55 5.63
CA THR A 81 -4.50 -9.68 6.11
C THR A 81 -3.86 -8.32 6.32
N THR A 82 -3.13 -8.15 7.43
CA THR A 82 -2.35 -6.95 7.70
C THR A 82 -0.93 -7.29 8.08
N ALA A 83 0.05 -6.57 7.52
CA ALA A 83 1.44 -6.65 7.91
C ALA A 83 1.93 -5.33 8.50
N ARG A 84 2.66 -5.38 9.61
CA ARG A 84 3.29 -4.21 10.22
C ARG A 84 4.79 -4.42 10.30
N PHE A 85 5.56 -3.44 9.85
CA PHE A 85 7.01 -3.43 9.90
C PHE A 85 7.48 -2.24 10.73
N THR A 86 8.32 -2.49 11.72
CA THR A 86 8.86 -1.46 12.61
C THR A 86 10.37 -1.59 12.67
N LEU A 87 11.09 -0.48 12.49
CA LEU A 87 12.57 -0.44 12.62
C LEU A 87 13.31 -1.46 11.73
N CYS A 88 12.76 -1.78 10.56
CA CYS A 88 13.38 -2.74 9.64
C CYS A 88 14.36 -2.03 8.69
N GLY A 89 15.46 -2.69 8.31
CA GLY A 89 16.36 -2.21 7.28
C GLY A 89 15.66 -2.20 5.92
N ASP A 90 15.34 -3.39 5.42
CA ASP A 90 14.55 -3.60 4.21
C ASP A 90 13.31 -4.43 4.55
N ALA A 91 12.13 -3.86 4.37
CA ALA A 91 10.86 -4.51 4.64
C ALA A 91 10.02 -4.59 3.37
N ALA A 92 9.53 -5.78 3.05
CA ALA A 92 8.70 -6.03 1.89
C ALA A 92 7.40 -6.76 2.26
N ALA A 93 6.31 -6.39 1.61
CA ALA A 93 5.03 -7.06 1.74
C ALA A 93 4.39 -7.30 0.37
N GLU A 94 3.95 -8.53 0.12
CA GLU A 94 3.33 -8.92 -1.14
C GLU A 94 1.97 -9.58 -0.87
N GLY A 95 0.94 -9.15 -1.59
CA GLY A 95 -0.39 -9.79 -1.53
C GLY A 95 -1.09 -9.66 -0.17
N VAL A 96 -0.79 -8.61 0.59
CA VAL A 96 -1.43 -8.32 1.88
C VAL A 96 -2.53 -7.27 1.73
N GLY A 97 -3.58 -7.32 2.56
CA GLY A 97 -4.68 -6.37 2.49
C GLY A 97 -4.25 -4.96 2.89
N ALA A 98 -3.62 -4.83 4.05
CA ALA A 98 -3.05 -3.57 4.52
C ALA A 98 -1.63 -3.74 5.01
N VAL A 99 -0.78 -2.76 4.75
CA VAL A 99 0.60 -2.76 5.26
C VAL A 99 0.99 -1.41 5.85
N ALA A 100 1.69 -1.47 6.99
CA ALA A 100 2.22 -0.30 7.67
C ALA A 100 3.73 -0.44 7.89
N PHE A 101 4.49 0.55 7.45
CA PHE A 101 5.94 0.67 7.69
C PHE A 101 6.20 1.86 8.61
N ASP A 102 6.78 1.63 9.80
CA ASP A 102 7.29 2.67 10.69
C ASP A 102 8.82 2.59 10.77
N ARG A 103 9.49 3.68 10.42
CA ARG A 103 10.96 3.82 10.55
C ARG A 103 11.74 2.70 9.83
N CYS A 104 11.30 2.35 8.62
CA CYS A 104 12.01 1.39 7.79
C CYS A 104 13.05 2.07 6.89
N GLY A 105 14.15 1.40 6.55
CA GLY A 105 15.10 1.87 5.55
C GLY A 105 14.45 1.89 4.16
N ALA A 106 14.19 0.71 3.61
CA ALA A 106 13.36 0.53 2.43
C ALA A 106 12.04 -0.14 2.78
N ALA A 107 10.93 0.41 2.28
CA ALA A 107 9.59 -0.14 2.37
C ALA A 107 9.11 -0.53 0.96
N ARG A 108 8.83 -1.80 0.75
CA ARG A 108 8.34 -2.34 -0.54
C ARG A 108 6.96 -2.95 -0.33
N ALA A 109 5.98 -2.55 -1.13
CA ALA A 109 4.65 -3.14 -1.08
C ALA A 109 4.13 -3.44 -2.48
N GLU A 110 3.69 -4.67 -2.70
CA GLU A 110 3.07 -5.09 -3.96
C GLU A 110 1.69 -5.71 -3.71
N GLY A 111 0.69 -5.26 -4.48
CA GLY A 111 -0.64 -5.87 -4.48
C GLY A 111 -1.38 -5.66 -3.16
N ALA A 112 -1.27 -4.47 -2.57
CA ALA A 112 -1.91 -4.14 -1.30
C ALA A 112 -3.10 -3.18 -1.44
N ARG A 113 -4.19 -3.39 -0.69
CA ARG A 113 -5.33 -2.45 -0.75
C ARG A 113 -4.98 -1.12 -0.08
N GLU A 114 -4.28 -1.17 1.05
CA GLU A 114 -3.83 0.03 1.77
C GLU A 114 -2.36 -0.07 2.17
N VAL A 115 -1.59 0.97 1.85
CA VAL A 115 -0.17 1.09 2.21
C VAL A 115 0.02 2.37 3.00
N SER A 116 0.64 2.26 4.17
CA SER A 116 1.07 3.40 4.96
C SER A 116 2.56 3.30 5.28
N ALA A 117 3.31 4.37 5.06
CA ALA A 117 4.73 4.40 5.42
C ALA A 117 5.09 5.73 6.08
N VAL A 118 5.71 5.63 7.25
CA VAL A 118 6.11 6.76 8.07
C VAL A 118 7.62 6.69 8.30
N ARG A 119 8.32 7.79 8.03
CA ARG A 119 9.78 7.93 8.25
C ARG A 119 10.59 6.85 7.54
N CYS A 120 10.38 6.66 6.23
CA CYS A 120 11.18 5.74 5.43
C CYS A 120 12.29 6.44 4.63
N ARG A 121 13.41 5.76 4.37
CA ARG A 121 14.42 6.31 3.43
C ARG A 121 13.95 6.11 1.99
N ALA A 122 13.44 4.94 1.66
CA ALA A 122 12.86 4.64 0.35
C ALA A 122 11.50 3.95 0.53
N ALA A 123 10.51 4.33 -0.27
CA ALA A 123 9.22 3.66 -0.37
C ALA A 123 8.95 3.33 -1.84
N GLU A 124 8.76 2.06 -2.13
CA GLU A 124 8.42 1.55 -3.46
C GLU A 124 7.09 0.79 -3.34
N VAL A 125 6.06 1.25 -4.05
CA VAL A 125 4.73 0.64 -3.97
C VAL A 125 4.20 0.39 -5.36
N GLU A 126 3.75 -0.84 -5.60
CA GLU A 126 3.16 -1.26 -6.85
C GLU A 126 1.77 -1.87 -6.63
N ARG A 127 0.82 -1.54 -7.51
CA ARG A 127 -0.55 -2.06 -7.49
C ARG A 127 -1.22 -1.87 -6.13
N ALA A 128 -1.38 -0.61 -5.71
CA ALA A 128 -1.98 -0.27 -4.42
C ALA A 128 -3.30 0.52 -4.52
N GLY A 129 -4.30 0.15 -3.73
CA GLY A 129 -5.58 0.86 -3.71
C GLY A 129 -5.43 2.28 -3.17
N LYS A 130 -4.87 2.42 -1.97
CA LYS A 130 -4.61 3.69 -1.29
C LYS A 130 -3.22 3.70 -0.69
N VAL A 131 -2.46 4.76 -0.94
CA VAL A 131 -1.10 4.94 -0.41
C VAL A 131 -1.01 6.22 0.42
N THR A 132 -0.50 6.11 1.65
CA THR A 132 -0.22 7.25 2.53
C THR A 132 1.25 7.25 2.94
N LEU A 133 2.01 8.26 2.53
CA LEU A 133 3.41 8.41 2.90
C LEU A 133 3.63 9.68 3.73
N GLU A 134 4.35 9.55 4.84
CA GLU A 134 4.79 10.70 5.63
C GLU A 134 6.30 10.64 5.87
N ARG A 135 7.00 11.74 5.56
CA ARG A 135 8.45 11.89 5.82
C ARG A 135 9.29 10.79 5.17
N CYS A 136 8.97 10.42 3.94
CA CYS A 136 9.80 9.53 3.14
C CYS A 136 10.88 10.34 2.40
N ARG A 137 12.12 9.87 2.30
CA ARG A 137 13.11 10.60 1.49
C ARG A 137 12.78 10.42 0.01
N ASP A 138 12.75 9.19 -0.48
CA ASP A 138 12.44 8.89 -1.87
C ASP A 138 11.21 7.98 -1.95
N ALA A 139 10.21 8.35 -2.75
CA ALA A 139 8.98 7.59 -2.95
C ALA A 139 8.77 7.30 -4.43
N ARG A 140 8.52 6.04 -4.78
CA ARG A 140 8.19 5.58 -6.14
C ARG A 140 6.90 4.78 -6.08
N LEU A 141 5.87 5.24 -6.77
CA LEU A 141 4.52 4.70 -6.66
C LEU A 141 3.99 4.43 -8.04
N ARG A 142 3.56 3.19 -8.31
CA ARG A 142 3.03 2.77 -9.61
C ARG A 142 1.74 2.01 -9.49
N GLY A 143 0.74 2.42 -10.27
CA GLY A 143 -0.51 1.70 -10.45
C GLY A 143 -1.35 1.69 -9.18
N GLY A 144 -2.38 2.53 -9.13
CA GLY A 144 -3.24 2.55 -7.96
C GLY A 144 -4.45 3.47 -8.03
N GLY A 145 -5.21 3.48 -6.93
CA GLY A 145 -6.40 4.33 -6.80
C GLY A 145 -6.02 5.76 -6.39
N ALA A 146 -5.50 5.91 -5.18
CA ALA A 146 -5.18 7.23 -4.63
C ALA A 146 -3.86 7.24 -3.84
N VAL A 147 -3.09 8.32 -3.99
CA VAL A 147 -1.89 8.58 -3.18
C VAL A 147 -2.01 9.90 -2.41
N ARG A 148 -1.56 9.87 -1.15
CA ARG A 148 -1.25 11.05 -0.35
C ARG A 148 0.20 10.95 0.13
N ALA A 149 1.08 11.85 -0.30
CA ALA A 149 2.45 11.88 0.19
C ALA A 149 2.80 13.26 0.76
N ALA A 150 3.37 13.28 1.95
CA ALA A 150 3.73 14.51 2.65
C ALA A 150 5.19 14.50 3.08
N ARG A 151 5.85 15.66 2.94
CA ARG A 151 7.24 15.90 3.39
C ARG A 151 8.25 14.94 2.74
N CYS A 152 8.09 14.68 1.43
CA CYS A 152 9.03 13.84 0.70
C CYS A 152 10.21 14.64 0.12
N ARG A 153 11.40 14.03 -0.04
CA ARG A 153 12.45 14.69 -0.83
C ARG A 153 12.15 14.54 -2.31
N ARG A 154 11.82 13.33 -2.75
CA ARG A 154 11.39 13.02 -4.12
C ARG A 154 10.15 12.14 -4.04
N ALA A 155 9.17 12.41 -4.89
CA ALA A 155 8.00 11.58 -5.06
C ALA A 155 7.75 11.39 -6.55
N ASP A 156 7.91 10.16 -7.04
CA ASP A 156 7.62 9.75 -8.41
C ASP A 156 6.31 8.93 -8.36
N VAL A 157 5.26 9.40 -9.05
CA VAL A 157 3.92 8.81 -9.05
C VAL A 157 3.50 8.53 -10.48
N GLU A 158 3.05 7.32 -10.76
CA GLU A 158 2.69 6.90 -12.11
C GLU A 158 1.40 6.07 -12.08
N SER A 159 0.48 6.35 -13.01
CA SER A 159 -0.76 5.57 -13.19
C SER A 159 -1.66 5.53 -11.95
N PHE A 160 -1.99 6.70 -11.39
CA PHE A 160 -2.91 6.82 -10.25
C PHE A 160 -4.20 7.59 -10.61
N GLY A 161 -5.35 7.15 -10.08
CA GLY A 161 -6.60 7.89 -10.23
C GLY A 161 -6.57 9.29 -9.61
N GLY A 162 -5.90 9.43 -8.46
CA GLY A 162 -5.68 10.72 -7.79
C GLY A 162 -4.39 10.77 -6.98
N ALA A 163 -3.69 11.91 -7.05
CA ALA A 163 -2.44 12.12 -6.36
C ALA A 163 -2.40 13.45 -5.61
N ARG A 164 -2.13 13.40 -4.30
CA ARG A 164 -1.98 14.58 -3.46
C ARG A 164 -0.60 14.63 -2.82
N LEU A 165 0.20 15.62 -3.21
CA LEU A 165 1.56 15.79 -2.72
C LEU A 165 1.71 17.11 -1.97
N ALA A 166 2.25 17.05 -0.76
CA ALA A 166 2.44 18.23 0.08
C ALA A 166 3.89 18.33 0.58
N ARG A 167 4.48 19.52 0.50
CA ARG A 167 5.80 19.83 1.08
C ARG A 167 6.92 18.93 0.53
N CYS A 168 6.85 18.59 -0.76
CA CYS A 168 7.88 17.79 -1.42
C CYS A 168 8.97 18.67 -2.05
N LYS A 169 10.24 18.24 -2.06
CA LYS A 169 11.29 19.00 -2.77
C LYS A 169 11.19 18.81 -4.29
N ALA A 170 10.93 17.59 -4.74
CA ALA A 170 10.66 17.29 -6.14
C ALA A 170 9.49 16.31 -6.22
N ALA A 171 8.60 16.53 -7.17
CA ALA A 171 7.48 15.65 -7.48
C ALA A 171 7.45 15.40 -8.99
N ARG A 172 7.30 14.15 -9.39
CA ARG A 172 7.08 13.74 -10.78
C ARG A 172 5.80 12.94 -10.83
N LEU A 173 4.87 13.34 -11.69
CA LEU A 173 3.59 12.67 -11.86
C LEU A 173 3.36 12.38 -13.33
N ASP A 174 3.04 11.13 -13.65
CA ASP A 174 2.72 10.71 -15.01
C ASP A 174 1.45 9.87 -15.02
N TRP A 175 0.62 10.03 -16.06
CA TRP A 175 -0.64 9.29 -16.20
C TRP A 175 -1.54 9.32 -14.95
N CYS A 176 -1.75 10.50 -14.37
CA CYS A 176 -2.63 10.62 -13.20
C CYS A 176 -3.98 11.26 -13.57
N GLY A 177 -5.08 10.79 -12.97
CA GLY A 177 -6.40 11.38 -13.19
C GLY A 177 -6.47 12.81 -12.64
N THR A 178 -6.34 12.95 -11.31
CA THR A 178 -6.27 14.24 -10.63
C THR A 178 -4.97 14.40 -9.86
N VAL A 179 -4.41 15.60 -9.88
CA VAL A 179 -3.15 15.94 -9.20
C VAL A 179 -3.36 17.19 -8.37
N GLU A 180 -3.11 17.10 -7.07
CA GLU A 180 -3.08 18.21 -6.12
C GLU A 180 -1.67 18.37 -5.56
N VAL A 181 -1.06 19.54 -5.75
CA VAL A 181 0.27 19.85 -5.21
C VAL A 181 0.28 21.09 -4.33
N GLU A 182 0.86 20.96 -3.13
CA GLU A 182 0.91 22.05 -2.15
C GLU A 182 2.33 22.24 -1.61
N MET A 183 2.85 23.47 -1.62
CA MET A 183 4.14 23.80 -1.00
C MET A 183 5.33 22.96 -1.51
N CYS A 184 5.31 22.56 -2.79
CA CYS A 184 6.39 21.78 -3.41
C CYS A 184 7.42 22.69 -4.10
N ARG A 185 8.71 22.29 -4.17
CA ARG A 185 9.71 23.16 -4.85
C ARG A 185 9.69 22.98 -6.37
N ALA A 186 9.74 21.75 -6.85
CA ALA A 186 9.65 21.45 -8.28
C ALA A 186 8.61 20.35 -8.49
N VAL A 187 7.73 20.55 -9.46
CA VAL A 187 6.71 19.59 -9.85
C VAL A 187 6.79 19.42 -11.37
N ASP A 188 7.00 18.19 -11.81
CA ASP A 188 6.89 17.81 -13.23
C ASP A 188 5.64 16.95 -13.37
N VAL A 189 4.73 17.32 -14.27
CA VAL A 189 3.47 16.60 -14.52
C VAL A 189 3.33 16.32 -16.00
N THR A 190 3.07 15.07 -16.36
CA THR A 190 2.85 14.64 -17.74
C THR A 190 1.58 13.81 -17.86
N ARG A 191 0.79 14.04 -18.91
CA ARG A 191 -0.37 13.20 -19.27
C ARG A 191 -1.37 13.03 -18.12
N CYS A 192 -1.70 14.12 -17.43
CA CYS A 192 -2.63 14.11 -16.32
C CYS A 192 -3.97 14.79 -16.66
N GLY A 193 -5.07 14.33 -16.09
CA GLY A 193 -6.40 14.89 -16.37
C GLY A 193 -6.55 16.33 -15.87
N ALA A 194 -6.33 16.54 -14.57
CA ALA A 194 -6.40 17.87 -13.96
C ALA A 194 -5.29 18.06 -12.92
N VAL A 195 -4.65 19.23 -12.95
CA VAL A 195 -3.58 19.62 -12.03
C VAL A 195 -4.01 20.88 -11.28
N THR A 196 -4.09 20.79 -9.96
CA THR A 196 -4.36 21.93 -9.08
C THR A 196 -3.27 22.07 -8.03
N GLY A 197 -3.08 23.29 -7.52
CA GLY A 197 -2.13 23.46 -6.45
C GLY A 197 -1.89 24.88 -6.01
N GLU A 198 -1.08 25.02 -4.97
CA GLU A 198 -0.67 26.33 -4.46
C GLU A 198 0.76 26.32 -3.91
N ARG A 199 1.38 27.51 -3.98
CA ARG A 199 2.66 27.82 -3.31
C ARG A 199 3.79 26.87 -3.72
N CYS A 200 3.78 26.43 -4.98
CA CYS A 200 4.90 25.68 -5.54
C CYS A 200 5.91 26.64 -6.17
N ARG A 201 7.21 26.32 -6.20
CA ARG A 201 8.17 27.24 -6.85
C ARG A 201 8.11 27.13 -8.37
N VAL A 202 8.20 25.92 -8.91
CA VAL A 202 8.08 25.65 -10.36
C VAL A 202 7.15 24.46 -10.59
N VAL A 203 6.27 24.58 -11.59
CA VAL A 203 5.43 23.50 -12.11
C VAL A 203 5.62 23.40 -13.61
N ASN A 204 6.16 22.28 -14.08
CA ASN A 204 6.23 21.94 -15.50
C ASN A 204 5.08 20.99 -15.81
N ALA A 205 4.28 21.30 -16.83
CA ALA A 205 3.14 20.48 -17.21
C ALA A 205 3.14 20.21 -18.73
N ALA A 206 2.97 18.96 -19.13
CA ALA A 206 2.85 18.53 -20.53
C ALA A 206 1.66 17.58 -20.71
N GLY A 207 0.92 17.70 -21.81
CA GLY A 207 -0.19 16.79 -22.12
C GLY A 207 -1.29 16.73 -21.05
N CYS A 208 -1.46 17.79 -20.24
CA CYS A 208 -2.45 17.82 -19.17
C CYS A 208 -3.76 18.48 -19.62
N GLY A 209 -4.92 17.96 -19.19
CA GLY A 209 -6.23 18.47 -19.60
C GLY A 209 -6.56 19.86 -19.02
N SER A 210 -6.18 20.10 -17.76
CA SER A 210 -6.27 21.42 -17.13
C SER A 210 -5.18 21.62 -16.09
N VAL A 211 -4.70 22.86 -15.96
CA VAL A 211 -3.67 23.24 -14.98
C VAL A 211 -4.08 24.55 -14.29
N ALA A 212 -4.32 24.49 -12.99
CA ALA A 212 -4.71 25.61 -12.15
C ALA A 212 -3.83 25.66 -10.88
N VAL A 213 -2.66 26.28 -10.98
CA VAL A 213 -1.72 26.41 -9.86
C VAL A 213 -1.53 27.87 -9.50
N ALA A 214 -1.78 28.21 -8.24
CA ALA A 214 -1.56 29.55 -7.70
C ALA A 214 -0.17 29.70 -7.08
N HIS A 215 0.40 30.90 -7.15
CA HIS A 215 1.69 31.24 -6.53
C HIS A 215 2.84 30.30 -6.96
N ALA A 216 2.94 30.03 -8.26
CA ALA A 216 3.99 29.22 -8.86
C ALA A 216 4.38 29.76 -10.25
N GLU A 217 5.62 29.50 -10.66
CA GLU A 217 6.02 29.59 -12.06
C GLU A 217 5.51 28.35 -12.79
N VAL A 218 4.62 28.52 -13.76
CA VAL A 218 4.00 27.41 -14.51
C VAL A 218 4.54 27.41 -15.93
N ASN A 219 5.25 26.33 -16.29
CA ASN A 219 5.77 26.10 -17.63
C ASN A 219 4.92 25.03 -18.32
N MET A 220 4.23 25.43 -19.38
CA MET A 220 3.54 24.48 -20.26
C MET A 220 4.53 24.00 -21.30
N LEU A 221 4.87 22.72 -21.26
CA LEU A 221 5.78 22.08 -22.21
C LEU A 221 4.95 21.48 -23.34
N GLU A 222 5.41 21.70 -24.57
CA GLU A 222 4.90 20.93 -25.71
C GLU A 222 5.38 19.48 -25.53
N GLU A 223 4.47 18.51 -25.64
CA GLU A 223 4.91 17.13 -25.85
C GLU A 223 5.65 17.14 -27.18
N GLU A 224 6.99 17.07 -27.15
CA GLU A 224 7.78 16.83 -28.35
C GLU A 224 7.15 15.62 -29.02
N ARG A 225 6.46 15.85 -30.14
CA ARG A 225 5.95 14.79 -30.99
C ARG A 225 7.18 14.03 -31.45
N GLN A 226 7.54 12.98 -30.72
CA GLN A 226 8.41 11.92 -31.21
C GLN A 226 7.63 11.21 -32.31
N LEU A 227 7.56 11.88 -33.47
CA LEU A 227 7.53 11.23 -34.75
C LEU A 227 8.95 10.70 -34.96
N GLN A 228 9.03 9.36 -35.05
CA GLN A 228 10.15 8.52 -35.50
C GLN A 228 10.97 7.86 -34.38
#